data_AF-A0A2D6HFJ5-F1
#
_entry.id   AF-A0A2D6HFJ5-F1
#
_cell.length_a   1.000
_cell.length_b   1.000
_cell.length_c   1.000
_cell.angle_alpha   90.00
_cell.angle_beta   90.00
_cell.angle_gamma   90.00
#
_symmetry.space_group_name_H-M   'P 1'
#
loop_
_entity.id
_entity.type
_entity.pdbx_description
1 polymer ?
#
loop_
_entity_poly.entity_id
_entity_poly.type
_entity_poly.pdbx_seq_one_letter_code
_entity_poly.pdbx_strand_id
1 'polypeptide(L)'
;MFPPLLLSLATALAGQDAPAPSPPAAALELFEVVKVVDGDTLHVMRNEVKEKLRLLSVDTEEKFNPSYRGSPTKPQTVYGEECAVWAREFLAERASVEGVMKVGLAFPSGEEERDIYGRLLCHVLLPDGTDFNLLLVEQGKSPYFNKYGNSRICHEAFVAAQERAREARIGVWDPETNAPAVAGRPAVRRPYGRLLPWWQARADAIEDFRRRRGQRVVAADDADALERSAALEEPLVTIFGTPDRLFDESDGSLTVLFRASDRKRALRVRIPMDARESHASLDLEGLGEEFRQNYVYVTGLLRRTERGFEFPSSGPEAWRLAGPEPETAAPAPAEE
;
A
#
# COMPACT_ATOMS: atom_id res chain seq x y z
N MET A 1 -57.22 46.15 57.83
CA MET A 1 -57.12 44.71 58.15
C MET A 1 -56.55 44.03 56.91
N PHE A 2 -55.45 43.28 57.08
CA PHE A 2 -54.64 42.55 56.09
C PHE A 2 -53.61 43.34 55.23
N PRO A 3 -52.41 42.73 54.97
CA PRO A 3 -51.09 43.39 54.85
C PRO A 3 -50.56 43.47 53.39
N PRO A 4 -49.38 44.08 53.12
CA PRO A 4 -48.85 44.21 51.76
C PRO A 4 -48.16 42.92 51.29
N LEU A 5 -48.43 42.52 50.05
CA LEU A 5 -47.78 41.39 49.38
C LEU A 5 -46.45 41.83 48.73
N LEU A 6 -45.38 41.24 49.22
CA LEU A 6 -44.00 41.35 48.74
C LEU A 6 -43.85 40.74 47.34
N LEU A 7 -43.23 41.51 46.45
CA LEU A 7 -42.75 41.11 45.14
C LEU A 7 -41.49 40.26 45.32
N SER A 8 -41.58 38.95 45.08
CA SER A 8 -40.43 38.04 45.09
C SER A 8 -39.72 38.09 43.74
N LEU A 9 -38.50 38.61 43.73
CA LEU A 9 -37.58 38.63 42.60
C LEU A 9 -36.96 37.22 42.47
N ALA A 10 -37.34 36.46 41.45
CA ALA A 10 -36.71 35.17 41.16
C ALA A 10 -35.37 35.37 40.47
N THR A 11 -34.28 35.08 41.17
CA THR A 11 -32.91 35.07 40.65
C THR A 11 -32.72 33.86 39.73
N ALA A 12 -32.50 34.09 38.43
CA ALA A 12 -32.09 33.05 37.49
C ALA A 12 -30.62 32.66 37.74
N LEU A 13 -30.39 31.45 38.23
CA LEU A 13 -29.06 30.84 38.27
C LEU A 13 -28.70 30.32 36.87
N ALA A 14 -27.73 30.96 36.22
CA ALA A 14 -27.10 30.45 35.02
C ALA A 14 -26.33 29.17 35.36
N GLY A 15 -26.81 28.03 34.87
CA GLY A 15 -26.05 26.78 34.87
C GLY A 15 -24.90 26.91 33.87
N GLN A 16 -23.67 26.80 34.37
CA GLN A 16 -22.52 26.52 33.51
C GLN A 16 -22.57 25.04 33.15
N ASP A 17 -22.86 24.73 31.89
CA ASP A 17 -22.66 23.39 31.35
C ASP A 17 -21.15 23.09 31.35
N ALA A 18 -20.72 22.24 32.29
CA ALA A 18 -19.41 21.63 32.22
C ALA A 18 -19.35 20.72 30.97
N PRO A 19 -18.28 20.79 30.16
CA PRO A 19 -18.14 19.87 29.04
C PRO A 19 -18.08 18.43 29.58
N ALA A 20 -18.84 17.53 28.96
CA ALA A 20 -18.81 16.11 29.28
C ALA A 20 -17.37 15.58 29.13
N PRO A 21 -16.90 14.68 30.01
CA PRO A 21 -15.57 14.11 29.88
C PRO A 21 -15.49 13.33 28.56
N SER A 22 -14.63 13.79 27.66
CA SER A 22 -14.21 13.01 26.50
C SER A 22 -13.67 11.66 26.99
N PRO A 23 -14.00 10.54 26.33
CA PRO A 23 -13.35 9.27 26.65
C PRO A 23 -11.83 9.47 26.55
N PRO A 24 -11.02 8.90 27.45
CA PRO A 24 -9.58 8.99 27.32
C PRO A 24 -9.21 8.42 25.95
N ALA A 25 -8.66 9.26 25.08
CA ALA A 25 -7.97 8.79 23.90
C ALA A 25 -6.97 7.75 24.43
N ALA A 26 -7.13 6.48 24.04
CA ALA A 26 -6.26 5.42 24.49
C ALA A 26 -4.82 5.90 24.29
N ALA A 27 -4.04 5.94 25.38
CA ALA A 27 -2.69 6.47 25.33
C ALA A 27 -1.92 5.70 24.26
N LEU A 28 -1.39 6.41 23.26
CA LEU A 28 -0.60 5.83 22.18
C LEU A 28 0.59 5.10 22.81
N GLU A 29 0.69 3.79 22.61
CA GLU A 29 1.87 3.04 23.04
C GLU A 29 3.06 3.50 22.21
N LEU A 30 4.15 3.91 22.88
CA LEU A 30 5.33 4.48 22.26
C LEU A 30 6.52 3.53 22.36
N PHE A 31 7.20 3.30 21.24
CA PHE A 31 8.36 2.43 21.11
C PHE A 31 9.61 3.23 20.77
N GLU A 32 10.74 2.86 21.34
CA GLU A 32 12.03 3.48 21.05
C GLU A 32 12.45 3.20 19.60
N VAL A 33 12.84 4.23 18.86
CA VAL A 33 13.44 4.12 17.53
C VAL A 33 14.91 3.78 17.69
N VAL A 34 15.29 2.54 17.36
CA VAL A 34 16.68 2.07 17.48
C VAL A 34 17.48 2.19 16.18
N LYS A 35 16.80 2.37 15.03
CA LYS A 35 17.46 2.59 13.74
C LYS A 35 16.55 3.26 12.72
N VAL A 36 17.09 4.26 12.02
CA VAL A 36 16.56 4.76 10.75
C VAL A 36 17.37 4.13 9.61
N VAL A 37 16.75 3.25 8.81
CA VAL A 37 17.45 2.52 7.74
C VAL A 37 17.52 3.38 6.49
N ASP A 38 16.37 3.88 6.05
CA ASP A 38 16.13 4.78 4.93
C ASP A 38 14.84 5.58 5.22
N GLY A 39 14.31 6.29 4.21
CA GLY A 39 13.17 7.19 4.38
C GLY A 39 11.83 6.51 4.68
N ASP A 40 11.69 5.20 4.44
CA ASP A 40 10.44 4.46 4.62
C ASP A 40 10.61 3.13 5.40
N THR A 41 11.78 2.94 6.02
CA THR A 41 12.11 1.78 6.85
C THR A 41 12.76 2.21 8.16
N LEU A 42 12.09 1.87 9.27
CA LEU A 42 12.54 2.13 10.64
C LEU A 42 12.65 0.82 11.42
N HIS A 43 13.47 0.78 12.46
CA HIS A 43 13.45 -0.28 13.46
C HIS A 43 13.12 0.30 14.82
N VAL A 44 12.27 -0.41 15.57
CA VAL A 44 11.88 -0.04 16.93
C VAL A 44 12.20 -1.17 17.91
N MET A 45 12.37 -0.81 19.19
CA MET A 45 12.45 -1.76 20.28
C MET A 45 11.05 -1.99 20.87
N ARG A 46 10.58 -3.23 20.85
CA ARG A 46 9.30 -3.64 21.42
C ARG A 46 9.48 -4.94 22.19
N ASN A 47 9.17 -4.94 23.49
CA ASN A 47 9.36 -6.10 24.37
C ASN A 47 10.78 -6.69 24.29
N GLU A 48 11.80 -5.84 24.30
CA GLU A 48 13.23 -6.22 24.16
C GLU A 48 13.59 -6.89 22.81
N VAL A 49 12.67 -6.90 21.85
CA VAL A 49 12.86 -7.42 20.51
C VAL A 49 12.91 -6.26 19.51
N LYS A 50 13.89 -6.32 18.60
CA LYS A 50 13.97 -5.36 17.49
C LYS A 50 12.96 -5.72 16.41
N GLU A 51 11.95 -4.88 16.27
CA GLU A 51 10.97 -4.96 15.20
C GLU A 51 11.38 -4.09 14.01
N LYS A 52 11.15 -4.62 12.80
CA LYS A 52 11.38 -3.88 11.56
C LYS A 52 10.04 -3.34 11.06
N LEU A 53 10.02 -2.08 10.69
CA LEU A 53 8.82 -1.39 10.20
C LEU A 53 8.99 -1.09 8.72
N ARG A 54 7.93 -1.33 7.95
CA ARG A 54 7.74 -0.80 6.60
C ARG A 54 6.64 0.26 6.68
N LEU A 55 7.00 1.50 6.39
CA LEU A 55 6.04 2.60 6.38
C LEU A 55 5.13 2.43 5.16
N LEU A 56 3.82 2.37 5.43
CA LEU A 56 2.78 2.26 4.40
C LEU A 56 2.49 3.61 3.74
N SER A 57 1.90 3.57 2.54
CA SER A 57 1.51 4.76 1.77
C SER A 57 2.67 5.65 1.28
N VAL A 58 3.92 5.25 1.55
CA VAL A 58 5.14 5.95 1.12
C VAL A 58 6.10 4.97 0.42
N ASP A 59 6.87 5.50 -0.52
CA ASP A 59 7.97 4.82 -1.22
C ASP A 59 9.07 5.84 -1.56
N THR A 60 9.93 6.13 -0.58
CA THR A 60 11.07 7.04 -0.78
C THR A 60 12.01 6.47 -1.84
N GLU A 61 12.74 7.34 -2.56
CA GLU A 61 13.75 6.86 -3.51
C GLU A 61 14.84 6.05 -2.80
N GLU A 62 15.46 5.10 -3.50
CA GLU A 62 16.46 4.21 -2.90
C GLU A 62 17.76 4.98 -2.66
N LYS A 63 18.32 4.85 -1.46
CA LYS A 63 19.62 5.40 -1.12
C LYS A 63 20.76 4.58 -1.75
N PHE A 64 21.98 5.09 -1.71
CA PHE A 64 23.12 4.35 -2.27
C PHE A 64 23.44 3.07 -1.46
N ASN A 65 23.56 1.95 -2.16
CA ASN A 65 23.88 0.65 -1.61
C ASN A 65 24.66 -0.19 -2.64
N PRO A 66 25.96 -0.46 -2.42
CA PRO A 66 26.79 -1.22 -3.38
C PRO A 66 26.27 -2.63 -3.69
N SER A 67 25.54 -3.25 -2.75
CA SER A 67 24.99 -4.59 -2.85
C SER A 67 23.64 -4.65 -3.59
N TYR A 68 23.03 -3.50 -3.85
CA TYR A 68 21.81 -3.36 -4.64
C TYR A 68 22.14 -2.57 -5.91
N ARG A 69 21.47 -2.84 -7.02
CA ARG A 69 21.71 -2.11 -8.29
C ARG A 69 20.57 -1.17 -8.67
N GLY A 70 19.45 -1.19 -7.92
CA GLY A 70 18.22 -0.51 -8.33
C GLY A 70 17.47 -1.28 -9.42
N SER A 71 16.33 -0.72 -9.83
CA SER A 71 15.59 -1.09 -11.04
C SER A 71 15.23 0.18 -11.84
N PRO A 72 14.79 0.07 -13.11
CA PRO A 72 14.32 1.23 -13.86
C PRO A 72 13.20 2.02 -13.16
N THR A 73 12.35 1.34 -12.39
CA THR A 73 11.25 1.94 -11.60
C THR A 73 11.66 2.37 -10.19
N LYS A 74 12.78 1.86 -9.70
CA LYS A 74 13.30 2.12 -8.35
C LYS A 74 14.84 2.17 -8.35
N PRO A 75 15.44 3.14 -9.05
CA PRO A 75 16.88 3.28 -9.09
C PRO A 75 17.37 3.95 -7.79
N GLN A 76 18.68 3.88 -7.56
CA GLN A 76 19.30 4.62 -6.45
C GLN A 76 19.56 6.06 -6.88
N THR A 77 19.29 7.01 -5.98
CA THR A 77 19.36 8.44 -6.29
C THR A 77 20.03 9.23 -5.16
N VAL A 78 20.47 10.44 -5.49
CA VAL A 78 21.01 11.37 -4.49
C VAL A 78 19.91 11.77 -3.52
N TYR A 79 18.70 12.05 -4.03
CA TYR A 79 17.58 12.42 -3.19
C TYR A 79 17.14 11.30 -2.23
N GLY A 80 17.31 10.03 -2.61
CA GLY A 80 17.11 8.89 -1.71
C GLY A 80 18.05 8.91 -0.50
N GLU A 81 19.33 9.26 -0.71
CA GLU A 81 20.31 9.46 0.37
C GLU A 81 19.93 10.64 1.27
N GLU A 82 19.56 11.78 0.67
CA GLU A 82 19.11 12.98 1.38
C GLU A 82 17.85 12.72 2.22
N CYS A 83 16.91 11.92 1.71
CA CYS A 83 15.71 11.52 2.46
C CYS A 83 16.07 10.66 3.68
N ALA A 84 17.02 9.73 3.53
CA ALA A 84 17.48 8.90 4.65
C ALA A 84 18.23 9.72 5.72
N VAL A 85 19.00 10.72 5.31
CA VAL A 85 19.64 11.68 6.21
C VAL A 85 18.59 12.53 6.93
N TRP A 86 17.68 13.14 6.18
CA TRP A 86 16.60 13.95 6.71
C TRP A 86 15.76 13.20 7.74
N ALA A 87 15.34 11.96 7.45
CA ALA A 87 14.52 11.18 8.39
C ALA A 87 15.26 10.90 9.69
N ARG A 88 16.58 10.67 9.62
CA ARG A 88 17.42 10.44 10.80
C ARG A 88 17.56 11.69 11.66
N GLU A 89 17.88 12.82 11.03
CA GLU A 89 18.04 14.10 11.71
C GLU A 89 16.72 14.58 12.31
N PHE A 90 15.64 14.53 11.52
CA PHE A 90 14.30 14.93 11.95
C PHE A 90 13.80 14.17 13.18
N LEU A 91 14.03 12.85 13.22
CA LEU A 91 13.66 12.02 14.37
C LEU A 91 14.61 12.22 15.56
N ALA A 92 15.90 12.44 15.32
CA ALA A 92 16.87 12.71 16.38
C ALA A 92 16.60 14.05 17.09
N GLU A 93 16.22 15.10 16.35
CA GLU A 93 15.85 16.41 16.91
C GLU A 93 14.59 16.36 17.80
N ARG A 94 13.75 15.33 17.61
CA ARG A 94 12.52 15.10 18.38
C ARG A 94 12.71 14.09 19.51
N ALA A 95 13.93 13.64 19.74
CA ALA A 95 14.24 12.83 20.89
C ALA A 95 13.88 13.56 22.19
N SER A 96 13.44 12.79 23.17
CA SER A 96 13.21 13.31 24.53
C SER A 96 14.50 13.86 25.15
N VAL A 97 14.40 14.49 26.33
CA VAL A 97 15.56 14.99 27.09
C VAL A 97 16.58 13.88 27.38
N GLU A 98 16.13 12.62 27.42
CA GLU A 98 16.98 11.43 27.61
C GLU A 98 17.71 11.00 26.32
N GLY A 99 17.54 11.73 25.22
CA GLY A 99 18.15 11.44 23.91
C GLY A 99 17.47 10.29 23.16
N VAL A 100 16.35 9.77 23.67
CA VAL A 100 15.61 8.66 23.07
C VAL A 100 14.41 9.19 22.30
N MET A 101 14.35 8.89 21.00
CA MET A 101 13.17 9.12 20.16
C MET A 101 12.20 7.95 20.31
N LYS A 102 10.92 8.26 20.55
CA LYS A 102 9.86 7.26 20.62
C LYS A 102 8.73 7.57 19.64
N VAL A 103 8.13 6.52 19.09
CA VAL A 103 7.03 6.61 18.12
C VAL A 103 5.94 5.60 18.43
N GLY A 104 4.70 5.94 18.10
CA GLY A 104 3.59 4.99 18.08
C GLY A 104 3.42 4.33 16.73
N LEU A 105 2.65 3.23 16.71
CA LEU A 105 2.36 2.48 15.49
C LEU A 105 0.85 2.46 15.26
N ALA A 106 0.43 2.76 14.04
CA ALA A 106 -0.95 2.63 13.61
C ALA A 106 -1.08 1.61 12.47
N PHE A 107 -1.97 0.63 12.64
CA PHE A 107 -2.20 -0.45 11.69
C PHE A 107 -3.50 -0.21 10.92
N PRO A 108 -3.51 -0.19 9.58
CA PRO A 108 -4.69 0.18 8.80
C PRO A 108 -5.90 -0.75 8.95
N SER A 109 -5.68 -2.00 9.35
CA SER A 109 -6.73 -2.99 9.65
C SER A 109 -7.10 -3.07 11.13
N GLY A 110 -6.38 -2.33 11.99
CA GLY A 110 -6.43 -2.52 13.45
C GLY A 110 -5.63 -3.73 13.94
N GLU A 111 -5.06 -4.52 13.04
CA GLU A 111 -4.29 -5.73 13.34
C GLU A 111 -2.88 -5.65 12.76
N GLU A 112 -1.94 -6.35 13.39
CA GLU A 112 -0.57 -6.40 12.89
C GLU A 112 -0.46 -7.25 11.64
N GLU A 113 0.02 -6.64 10.56
CA GLU A 113 0.33 -7.32 9.31
C GLU A 113 1.83 -7.22 9.00
N ARG A 114 2.36 -8.23 8.32
CA ARG A 114 3.77 -8.29 7.93
C ARG A 114 3.94 -8.53 6.44
N ASP A 115 4.98 -7.94 5.87
CA ASP A 115 5.40 -8.27 4.51
C ASP A 115 6.21 -9.58 4.45
N ILE A 116 6.59 -9.98 3.23
CA ILE A 116 7.37 -11.19 2.98
C ILE A 116 8.79 -11.17 3.61
N TYR A 117 9.27 -10.00 4.04
CA TYR A 117 10.56 -9.83 4.71
C TYR A 117 10.40 -9.80 6.25
N GLY A 118 9.18 -10.00 6.75
CA GLY A 118 8.83 -10.00 8.16
C GLY A 118 8.72 -8.60 8.77
N ARG A 119 8.66 -7.53 7.96
CA ARG A 119 8.50 -6.15 8.47
C ARG A 119 7.04 -5.88 8.79
N LEU A 120 6.78 -5.26 9.94
CA LEU A 120 5.45 -4.74 10.31
C LEU A 120 5.03 -3.65 9.34
N LEU A 121 3.82 -3.78 8.80
CA LEU A 121 3.20 -2.82 7.89
C LEU A 121 2.39 -1.79 8.69
N CYS A 122 2.89 -0.56 8.80
CA CYS A 122 2.27 0.43 9.69
C CYS A 122 2.47 1.88 9.24
N HIS A 123 1.70 2.76 9.86
CA HIS A 123 2.00 4.19 9.96
C HIS A 123 2.75 4.44 11.26
N VAL A 124 3.69 5.37 11.21
CA VAL A 124 4.48 5.80 12.37
C VAL A 124 3.91 7.11 12.88
N LEU A 125 3.46 7.11 14.13
CA LEU A 125 2.88 8.26 14.79
C LEU A 125 3.93 8.91 15.70
N LEU A 126 4.15 10.21 15.55
CA LEU A 126 4.98 10.98 16.47
C LEU A 126 4.25 11.15 17.83
N PRO A 127 4.97 11.50 18.92
CA PRO A 127 4.36 11.67 20.23
C PRO A 127 3.23 12.70 20.30
N ASP A 128 3.22 13.68 19.40
CA ASP A 128 2.15 14.69 19.27
C ASP A 128 0.95 14.22 18.43
N GLY A 129 0.98 12.97 17.94
CA GLY A 129 -0.05 12.39 17.09
C GLY A 129 0.15 12.62 15.59
N THR A 130 1.20 13.34 15.18
CA THR A 130 1.49 13.55 13.76
C THR A 130 1.79 12.24 13.05
N ASP A 131 1.14 11.97 11.93
CA ASP A 131 1.45 10.85 11.05
C ASP A 131 2.72 11.15 10.24
N PHE A 132 3.82 10.50 10.61
CA PHE A 132 5.11 10.66 9.95
C PHE A 132 5.08 10.20 8.49
N ASN A 133 4.26 9.21 8.15
CA ASN A 133 4.11 8.75 6.76
C ASN A 133 3.44 9.82 5.90
N LEU A 134 2.41 10.48 6.43
CA LEU A 134 1.77 11.61 5.74
C LEU A 134 2.74 12.78 5.59
N LEU A 135 3.50 13.09 6.65
CA LEU A 135 4.50 14.16 6.64
C LEU A 135 5.57 13.95 5.56
N LEU A 136 6.01 12.71 5.33
CA LEU A 136 6.95 12.39 4.24
C LEU A 136 6.41 12.83 2.87
N VAL A 137 5.10 12.67 2.64
CA VAL A 137 4.46 13.09 1.38
C VAL A 137 4.30 14.61 1.32
N GLU A 138 3.89 15.23 2.43
CA GLU A 138 3.77 16.69 2.53
C GLU A 138 5.11 17.40 2.28
N GLN A 139 6.22 16.83 2.75
CA GLN A 139 7.57 17.37 2.60
C GLN A 139 8.25 16.95 1.29
N GLY A 140 7.51 16.32 0.36
CA GLY A 140 8.04 15.85 -0.92
C GLY A 140 9.17 14.81 -0.80
N LYS A 141 9.32 14.15 0.35
CA LYS A 141 10.30 13.07 0.58
C LYS A 141 9.85 11.77 -0.07
N SER A 142 8.54 11.62 -0.25
CA SER A 142 7.93 10.46 -0.89
C SER A 142 6.74 10.88 -1.75
N PRO A 143 6.48 10.22 -2.89
CA PRO A 143 5.16 10.29 -3.49
C PRO A 143 4.14 9.55 -2.61
N TYR A 144 2.86 9.82 -2.82
CA TYR A 144 1.82 8.97 -2.25
C TYR A 144 1.83 7.60 -2.96
N PHE A 145 2.23 6.56 -2.24
CA PHE A 145 2.45 5.23 -2.80
C PHE A 145 1.25 4.31 -2.52
N ASN A 146 0.25 4.35 -3.42
CA ASN A 146 -0.97 3.52 -3.35
C ASN A 146 -0.93 2.28 -4.26
N LYS A 147 0.26 1.84 -4.71
CA LYS A 147 0.43 0.67 -5.59
C LYS A 147 -0.25 -0.62 -5.08
N TYR A 148 -0.40 -0.74 -3.76
CA TYR A 148 -1.03 -1.86 -3.05
C TYR A 148 -2.38 -1.49 -2.40
N GLY A 149 -3.06 -0.48 -2.94
CA GLY A 149 -4.36 0.00 -2.50
C GLY A 149 -4.27 1.37 -1.84
N ASN A 150 -5.41 2.06 -1.78
CA ASN A 150 -5.49 3.35 -1.10
C ASN A 150 -5.28 3.18 0.41
N SER A 151 -4.83 4.28 1.04
CA SER A 151 -4.57 4.35 2.48
C SER A 151 -5.90 4.17 3.19
N ARG A 152 -5.99 3.13 4.03
CA ARG A 152 -7.21 2.87 4.80
C ARG A 152 -7.34 3.77 6.03
N ILE A 153 -6.29 4.52 6.36
CA ILE A 153 -6.26 5.45 7.49
C ILE A 153 -6.71 6.85 7.04
N CYS A 154 -6.13 7.38 5.96
CA CYS A 154 -6.33 8.79 5.59
C CYS A 154 -6.05 9.09 4.09
N HIS A 155 -6.68 8.34 3.18
CA HIS A 155 -6.51 8.52 1.72
C HIS A 155 -6.56 9.98 1.25
N GLU A 156 -7.61 10.72 1.59
CA GLU A 156 -7.80 12.11 1.15
C GLU A 156 -6.67 13.04 1.63
N ALA A 157 -6.15 12.80 2.82
CA ALA A 157 -5.04 13.60 3.35
C ALA A 157 -3.76 13.39 2.52
N PHE A 158 -3.48 12.14 2.13
CA PHE A 158 -2.35 11.80 1.27
C PHE A 158 -2.48 12.40 -0.14
N VAL A 159 -3.69 12.36 -0.73
CA VAL A 159 -3.96 13.00 -2.02
C VAL A 159 -3.68 14.49 -1.94
N ALA A 160 -4.30 15.17 -0.97
CA ALA A 160 -4.13 16.61 -0.80
C ALA A 160 -2.68 17.00 -0.46
N ALA A 161 -1.97 16.20 0.35
CA ALA A 161 -0.55 16.40 0.65
C ALA A 161 0.31 16.33 -0.61
N GLN A 162 0.09 15.31 -1.46
CA GLN A 162 0.80 15.15 -2.70
C GLN A 162 0.52 16.30 -3.67
N GLU A 163 -0.73 16.75 -3.79
CA GLU A 163 -1.09 17.89 -4.64
C GLU A 163 -0.37 19.16 -4.21
N ARG A 164 -0.41 19.50 -2.91
CA ARG A 164 0.31 20.66 -2.36
C ARG A 164 1.81 20.58 -2.64
N ALA A 165 2.42 19.42 -2.41
CA ALA A 165 3.86 19.22 -2.64
C ALA A 165 4.21 19.34 -4.13
N ARG A 166 3.34 18.89 -5.05
CA ARG A 166 3.51 19.02 -6.50
C ARG A 166 3.41 20.48 -6.95
N GLU A 167 2.39 21.19 -6.50
CA GLU A 167 2.17 22.61 -6.84
C GLU A 167 3.33 23.48 -6.35
N ALA A 168 3.83 23.20 -5.14
CA ALA A 168 4.97 23.89 -4.55
C ALA A 168 6.33 23.38 -5.05
N ARG A 169 6.36 22.37 -5.94
CA ARG A 169 7.59 21.75 -6.48
C ARG A 169 8.57 21.32 -5.39
N ILE A 170 8.07 20.65 -4.36
CA ILE A 170 8.88 20.23 -3.20
C ILE A 170 9.46 18.84 -3.45
N GLY A 171 10.75 18.69 -3.21
CA GLY A 171 11.40 17.38 -3.12
C GLY A 171 11.33 16.59 -4.42
N VAL A 172 10.73 15.38 -4.41
CA VAL A 172 10.58 14.55 -5.62
C VAL A 172 9.81 15.24 -6.76
N TRP A 173 9.12 16.35 -6.47
CA TRP A 173 8.37 17.16 -7.44
C TRP A 173 9.16 18.34 -8.00
N ASP A 174 10.33 18.65 -7.46
CA ASP A 174 11.21 19.69 -8.00
C ASP A 174 11.89 19.17 -9.28
N PRO A 175 11.75 19.85 -10.44
CA PRO A 175 12.51 19.53 -11.64
C PRO A 175 14.03 19.58 -11.46
N GLU A 176 14.57 20.25 -10.44
CA GLU A 176 16.00 20.25 -10.14
C GLU A 176 16.42 19.09 -9.22
N THR A 177 15.48 18.36 -8.61
CA THR A 177 15.80 17.17 -7.80
C THR A 177 16.47 16.10 -8.66
N ASN A 178 17.58 15.56 -8.15
CA ASN A 178 18.47 14.64 -8.86
C ASN A 178 19.06 15.21 -10.16
N ALA A 179 18.99 16.53 -10.41
CA ALA A 179 19.73 17.15 -11.50
C ALA A 179 21.24 16.98 -11.27
N PRO A 180 22.03 16.80 -12.36
CA PRO A 180 23.45 16.65 -12.21
C PRO A 180 24.09 17.98 -11.78
N ALA A 181 24.83 17.97 -10.67
CA ALA A 181 25.53 19.17 -10.18
C ALA A 181 26.62 19.69 -11.14
N VAL A 182 27.07 18.84 -12.07
CA VAL A 182 28.09 19.16 -13.09
C VAL A 182 27.60 18.67 -14.45
N ALA A 183 27.67 19.54 -15.46
CA ALA A 183 27.32 19.18 -16.84
C ALA A 183 28.09 17.94 -17.32
N GLY A 184 27.39 17.00 -17.96
CA GLY A 184 27.95 15.74 -18.45
C GLY A 184 28.04 14.60 -17.43
N ARG A 185 27.54 14.78 -16.19
CA ARG A 185 27.36 13.68 -15.23
C ARG A 185 25.99 13.02 -15.40
N PRO A 186 25.89 11.68 -15.24
CA PRO A 186 24.61 11.00 -15.29
C PRO A 186 23.72 11.44 -14.12
N ALA A 187 22.48 11.78 -14.43
CA ALA A 187 21.41 11.99 -13.48
C ALA A 187 20.45 10.80 -13.54
N VAL A 188 19.94 10.40 -12.39
CA VAL A 188 19.02 9.27 -12.28
C VAL A 188 17.75 9.77 -11.63
N ARG A 189 16.63 9.61 -12.33
CA ARG A 189 15.31 10.05 -11.87
C ARG A 189 14.33 8.91 -11.96
N ARG A 190 13.39 8.87 -11.02
CA ARG A 190 12.25 7.95 -11.12
C ARG A 190 11.25 8.47 -12.14
N PRO A 191 10.68 7.60 -12.99
CA PRO A 191 9.71 7.99 -14.00
C PRO A 191 8.32 8.20 -13.38
N TYR A 192 8.16 9.19 -12.50
CA TYR A 192 6.91 9.40 -11.76
C TYR A 192 5.68 9.63 -12.66
N GLY A 193 5.86 10.22 -13.85
CA GLY A 193 4.80 10.35 -14.86
C GLY A 193 4.24 9.02 -15.38
N ARG A 194 4.99 7.92 -15.27
CA ARG A 194 4.52 6.55 -15.58
C ARG A 194 4.15 5.76 -14.33
N LEU A 195 4.87 5.99 -13.23
CA LEU A 195 4.64 5.30 -11.96
C LEU A 195 3.29 5.66 -11.34
N LEU A 196 2.93 6.95 -11.27
CA LEU A 196 1.70 7.37 -10.59
C LEU A 196 0.43 6.83 -11.26
N PRO A 197 0.24 6.93 -12.61
CA PRO A 197 -0.93 6.32 -13.25
C PRO A 197 -0.97 4.80 -13.05
N TRP A 198 0.18 4.14 -13.06
CA TRP A 198 0.26 2.70 -12.82
C TRP A 198 -0.14 2.32 -11.39
N TRP A 199 0.34 3.06 -10.39
CA TRP A 199 -0.03 2.83 -9.00
C TRP A 199 -1.52 3.10 -8.78
N GLN A 200 -2.06 4.16 -9.39
CA GLN A 200 -3.47 4.48 -9.31
C GLN A 200 -4.36 3.39 -9.93
N ALA A 201 -4.04 2.92 -11.14
CA ALA A 201 -4.80 1.84 -11.78
C ALA A 201 -4.83 0.56 -10.93
N ARG A 202 -3.72 0.25 -10.24
CA ARG A 202 -3.66 -0.86 -9.28
C ARG A 202 -4.50 -0.60 -8.04
N ALA A 203 -4.44 0.62 -7.51
CA ALA A 203 -5.25 1.02 -6.36
C ALA A 203 -6.75 0.89 -6.68
N ASP A 204 -7.18 1.37 -7.85
CA ASP A 204 -8.57 1.28 -8.32
C ASP A 204 -9.05 -0.16 -8.42
N ALA A 205 -8.21 -1.07 -8.90
CA ALA A 205 -8.51 -2.50 -8.96
C ALA A 205 -8.68 -3.12 -7.56
N ILE A 206 -7.84 -2.72 -6.61
CA ILE A 206 -7.93 -3.16 -5.22
C ILE A 206 -9.18 -2.59 -4.54
N GLU A 207 -9.53 -1.33 -4.79
CA GLU A 207 -10.75 -0.73 -4.26
C GLU A 207 -12.02 -1.37 -4.86
N ASP A 208 -12.03 -1.70 -6.15
CA ASP A 208 -13.11 -2.48 -6.76
C ASP A 208 -13.26 -3.85 -6.11
N PHE A 209 -12.14 -4.53 -5.86
CA PHE A 209 -12.16 -5.79 -5.13
C PHE A 209 -12.69 -5.64 -3.71
N ARG A 210 -12.21 -4.64 -2.94
CA ARG A 210 -12.69 -4.37 -1.58
C ARG A 210 -14.20 -4.16 -1.52
N ARG A 211 -14.77 -3.44 -2.51
CA ARG A 211 -16.23 -3.24 -2.61
C ARG A 211 -17.01 -4.51 -2.96
N ARG A 212 -16.42 -5.41 -3.76
CA ARG A 212 -17.07 -6.65 -4.23
C ARG A 212 -16.84 -7.86 -3.33
N ARG A 213 -15.82 -7.81 -2.48
CA ARG A 213 -15.35 -8.95 -1.68
C ARG A 213 -16.50 -9.56 -0.89
N GLY A 214 -16.58 -10.88 -0.91
CA GLY A 214 -17.58 -11.65 -0.20
C GLY A 214 -17.32 -13.14 -0.36
N GLN A 215 -18.32 -13.97 -0.07
CA GLN A 215 -18.17 -15.42 -0.14
C GLN A 215 -17.89 -15.95 -1.56
N ARG A 216 -18.35 -15.24 -2.60
CA ARG A 216 -18.17 -15.62 -4.01
C ARG A 216 -17.14 -14.77 -4.77
N VAL A 217 -16.60 -13.73 -4.13
CA VAL A 217 -15.55 -12.88 -4.70
C VAL A 217 -14.41 -12.81 -3.70
N VAL A 218 -13.35 -13.58 -3.95
CA VAL A 218 -12.26 -13.79 -2.99
C VAL A 218 -10.90 -13.51 -3.61
N ALA A 219 -9.90 -13.21 -2.79
CA ALA A 219 -8.55 -12.97 -3.26
C ALA A 219 -7.80 -14.29 -3.44
N ALA A 220 -6.95 -14.37 -4.47
CA ALA A 220 -6.15 -15.56 -4.76
C ALA A 220 -5.09 -15.88 -3.67
N ASP A 221 -4.70 -14.87 -2.88
CA ASP A 221 -3.74 -14.99 -1.78
C ASP A 221 -4.40 -15.20 -0.41
N ASP A 222 -5.73 -15.13 -0.33
CA ASP A 222 -6.52 -15.46 0.88
C ASP A 222 -6.91 -16.94 0.84
N ALA A 223 -5.95 -17.79 1.21
CA ALA A 223 -6.11 -19.23 1.15
C ALA A 223 -7.28 -19.75 2.00
N ASP A 224 -7.60 -19.08 3.10
CA ASP A 224 -8.72 -19.47 3.97
C ASP A 224 -10.07 -19.08 3.35
N ALA A 225 -10.16 -17.96 2.63
CA ALA A 225 -11.32 -17.64 1.83
C ALA A 225 -11.50 -18.63 0.66
N LEU A 226 -10.42 -19.06 0.01
CA LEU A 226 -10.46 -20.11 -1.00
C LEU A 226 -10.96 -21.43 -0.43
N GLU A 227 -10.49 -21.83 0.76
CA GLU A 227 -10.95 -23.05 1.44
C GLU A 227 -12.45 -23.01 1.74
N ARG A 228 -12.93 -21.90 2.33
CA ARG A 228 -14.36 -21.70 2.60
C ARG A 228 -15.21 -21.71 1.31
N SER A 229 -14.67 -21.15 0.23
CA SER A 229 -15.34 -21.09 -1.07
C SER A 229 -15.42 -22.44 -1.77
N ALA A 230 -14.36 -23.25 -1.68
CA ALA A 230 -14.31 -24.59 -2.26
C ALA A 230 -15.23 -25.58 -1.55
N ALA A 231 -15.60 -25.30 -0.29
CA ALA A 231 -16.53 -26.11 0.51
C ALA A 231 -18.02 -25.78 0.29
N LEU A 232 -18.35 -24.84 -0.61
CA LEU A 232 -19.72 -24.53 -1.00
C LEU A 232 -20.35 -25.68 -1.79
N GLU A 233 -21.67 -25.81 -1.70
CA GLU A 233 -22.45 -26.75 -2.54
C GLU A 233 -22.24 -26.45 -4.04
N GLU A 234 -22.24 -25.17 -4.40
CA GLU A 234 -21.88 -24.68 -5.73
C GLU A 234 -20.66 -23.74 -5.64
N PRO A 235 -19.43 -24.26 -5.80
CA PRO A 235 -18.20 -23.50 -5.62
C PRO A 235 -17.85 -22.62 -6.83
N LEU A 236 -18.86 -22.04 -7.49
CA LEU A 236 -18.68 -21.02 -8.51
C LEU A 236 -18.25 -19.71 -7.84
N VAL A 237 -17.02 -19.30 -8.12
CA VAL A 237 -16.39 -18.13 -7.51
C VAL A 237 -15.64 -17.30 -8.53
N THR A 238 -15.61 -15.99 -8.28
CA THR A 238 -14.76 -15.03 -8.97
C THR A 238 -13.54 -14.74 -8.11
N ILE A 239 -12.36 -15.00 -8.62
CA ILE A 239 -11.09 -14.76 -7.94
C ILE A 239 -10.48 -13.45 -8.40
N PHE A 240 -10.10 -12.60 -7.46
CA PHE A 240 -9.24 -11.43 -7.68
C PHE A 240 -7.78 -11.80 -7.40
N GLY A 241 -6.84 -11.44 -8.27
CA GLY A 241 -5.43 -11.63 -7.97
C GLY A 241 -4.51 -11.31 -9.13
N THR A 242 -3.23 -11.64 -8.96
CA THR A 242 -2.20 -11.43 -9.97
C THR A 242 -1.64 -12.77 -10.41
N PRO A 243 -1.63 -13.08 -11.73
CA PRO A 243 -0.85 -14.18 -12.27
C PRO A 243 0.64 -14.01 -11.93
N ASP A 244 1.27 -15.07 -11.44
CA ASP A 244 2.67 -15.06 -11.02
C ASP A 244 3.57 -15.82 -11.99
N ARG A 245 3.14 -17.01 -12.42
CA ARG A 245 3.87 -17.84 -13.39
C ARG A 245 2.93 -18.59 -14.30
N LEU A 246 3.37 -18.75 -15.55
CA LEU A 246 2.73 -19.58 -16.56
C LEU A 246 3.66 -20.73 -16.91
N PHE A 247 3.12 -21.94 -17.05
CA PHE A 247 3.91 -23.10 -17.47
C PHE A 247 3.03 -24.18 -18.09
N ASP A 248 3.58 -24.88 -19.07
CA ASP A 248 2.93 -26.02 -19.71
C ASP A 248 2.90 -27.23 -18.78
N GLU A 249 1.77 -27.93 -18.77
CA GLU A 249 1.60 -29.23 -18.13
C GLU A 249 1.85 -30.36 -19.15
N SER A 250 2.11 -31.56 -18.67
CA SER A 250 2.42 -32.72 -19.52
C SER A 250 1.29 -33.15 -20.45
N ASP A 251 0.04 -32.74 -20.16
CA ASP A 251 -1.14 -32.99 -20.99
C ASP A 251 -1.39 -31.88 -22.05
N GLY A 252 -0.45 -30.95 -22.20
CA GLY A 252 -0.52 -29.85 -23.16
C GLY A 252 -1.36 -28.65 -22.68
N SER A 253 -2.02 -28.75 -21.52
CA SER A 253 -2.69 -27.61 -20.90
C SER A 253 -1.67 -26.59 -20.37
N LEU A 254 -2.09 -25.34 -20.24
CA LEU A 254 -1.30 -24.26 -19.66
C LEU A 254 -1.82 -23.97 -18.25
N THR A 255 -0.94 -23.96 -17.25
CA THR A 255 -1.29 -23.55 -15.89
C THR A 255 -0.93 -22.10 -15.67
N VAL A 256 -1.91 -21.30 -15.24
CA VAL A 256 -1.74 -19.94 -14.71
C VAL A 256 -1.71 -20.03 -13.19
N LEU A 257 -0.53 -19.93 -12.61
CA LEU A 257 -0.34 -19.90 -11.16
C LEU A 257 -0.53 -18.48 -10.64
N PHE A 258 -1.44 -18.29 -9.70
CA PHE A 258 -1.65 -17.00 -9.06
C PHE A 258 -0.68 -16.80 -7.89
N ARG A 259 -0.34 -15.53 -7.65
CA ARG A 259 0.45 -15.12 -6.48
C ARG A 259 -0.29 -15.48 -5.20
N ALA A 260 0.43 -16.07 -4.25
CA ALA A 260 -0.10 -16.44 -2.95
C ALA A 260 0.99 -16.33 -1.87
N SER A 261 0.59 -15.96 -0.65
CA SER A 261 1.47 -15.96 0.53
C SER A 261 1.85 -17.38 0.94
N ASP A 262 0.89 -18.31 0.93
CA ASP A 262 1.13 -19.75 1.10
C ASP A 262 1.20 -20.44 -0.28
N ARG A 263 2.43 -20.69 -0.74
CA ARG A 263 2.69 -21.35 -2.03
C ARG A 263 2.14 -22.78 -2.11
N LYS A 264 1.92 -23.46 -0.99
CA LYS A 264 1.32 -24.81 -0.96
C LYS A 264 -0.19 -24.77 -1.14
N ARG A 265 -0.81 -23.62 -0.89
CA ARG A 265 -2.25 -23.36 -1.03
C ARG A 265 -2.55 -22.34 -2.14
N ALA A 266 -1.66 -22.20 -3.11
CA ALA A 266 -1.85 -21.29 -4.23
C ALA A 266 -2.96 -21.77 -5.19
N LEU A 267 -3.63 -20.82 -5.83
CA LEU A 267 -4.59 -21.07 -6.90
C LEU A 267 -3.89 -21.32 -8.24
N ARG A 268 -4.38 -22.33 -8.97
CA ARG A 268 -4.03 -22.63 -10.36
C ARG A 268 -5.27 -22.57 -11.24
N VAL A 269 -5.24 -21.74 -12.28
CA VAL A 269 -6.26 -21.78 -13.32
C VAL A 269 -5.67 -22.52 -14.52
N ARG A 270 -6.30 -23.62 -14.93
CA ARG A 270 -5.81 -24.44 -16.04
C ARG A 270 -6.53 -24.06 -17.33
N ILE A 271 -5.78 -23.77 -18.38
CA ILE A 271 -6.30 -23.53 -19.72
C ILE A 271 -6.10 -24.83 -20.52
N PRO A 272 -7.18 -25.55 -20.87
CA PRO A 272 -7.09 -26.77 -21.69
C PRO A 272 -6.34 -26.55 -23.01
N MET A 273 -5.68 -27.59 -23.53
CA MET A 273 -4.86 -27.50 -24.75
C MET A 273 -5.65 -26.94 -25.95
N ASP A 274 -6.88 -27.40 -26.12
CA ASP A 274 -7.81 -26.98 -27.18
C ASP A 274 -8.37 -25.57 -26.98
N ALA A 275 -8.25 -25.01 -25.78
CA ALA A 275 -8.68 -23.65 -25.45
C ALA A 275 -7.55 -22.61 -25.52
N ARG A 276 -6.29 -23.02 -25.73
CA ARG A 276 -5.14 -22.07 -25.69
C ARG A 276 -5.25 -20.94 -26.71
N GLU A 277 -5.69 -21.25 -27.93
CA GLU A 277 -5.82 -20.26 -29.00
C GLU A 277 -6.83 -19.16 -28.65
N SER A 278 -8.00 -19.51 -28.08
CA SER A 278 -9.00 -18.53 -27.68
C SER A 278 -8.52 -17.65 -26.51
N HIS A 279 -7.65 -18.18 -25.64
CA HIS A 279 -7.08 -17.45 -24.50
C HIS A 279 -5.90 -16.55 -24.88
N ALA A 280 -5.33 -16.65 -26.09
CA ALA A 280 -4.21 -15.83 -26.51
C ALA A 280 -4.53 -14.32 -26.45
N SER A 281 -5.79 -13.95 -26.67
CA SER A 281 -6.28 -12.56 -26.58
C SER A 281 -6.15 -11.93 -25.18
N LEU A 282 -5.98 -12.73 -24.13
CA LEU A 282 -5.84 -12.25 -22.76
C LEU A 282 -4.44 -11.71 -22.46
N ASP A 283 -3.43 -12.06 -23.27
CA ASP A 283 -2.04 -11.67 -23.08
C ASP A 283 -1.55 -11.86 -21.62
N LEU A 284 -1.75 -13.07 -21.09
CA LEU A 284 -1.47 -13.38 -19.69
C LEU A 284 0.02 -13.30 -19.32
N GLU A 285 0.92 -13.51 -20.28
CA GLU A 285 2.36 -13.32 -20.08
C GLU A 285 2.71 -11.85 -19.87
N GLY A 286 2.08 -10.97 -20.66
CA GLY A 286 2.26 -9.53 -20.58
C GLY A 286 1.78 -8.89 -19.26
N LEU A 287 0.92 -9.56 -18.49
CA LEU A 287 0.51 -9.09 -17.15
C LEU A 287 1.69 -9.01 -16.16
N GLY A 288 2.82 -9.65 -16.45
CA GLY A 288 4.04 -9.53 -15.65
C GLY A 288 4.81 -8.22 -15.84
N GLU A 289 4.50 -7.44 -16.88
CA GLU A 289 5.28 -6.26 -17.27
C GLU A 289 4.99 -5.05 -16.36
N GLU A 290 6.01 -4.21 -16.17
CA GLU A 290 5.84 -2.94 -15.48
C GLU A 290 4.91 -2.01 -16.29
N PHE A 291 4.19 -1.14 -15.59
CA PHE A 291 3.27 -0.16 -16.20
C PHE A 291 2.03 -0.74 -16.89
N ARG A 292 1.73 -2.01 -16.66
CA ARG A 292 0.46 -2.64 -17.04
C ARG A 292 -0.42 -2.96 -15.85
N GLN A 293 -1.72 -2.98 -16.08
CA GLN A 293 -2.65 -3.55 -15.12
C GLN A 293 -2.41 -5.05 -15.03
N ASN A 294 -2.24 -5.56 -13.81
CA ASN A 294 -1.95 -6.97 -13.60
C ASN A 294 -2.84 -7.64 -12.54
N TYR A 295 -3.79 -6.90 -11.97
CA TYR A 295 -4.88 -7.52 -11.26
C TYR A 295 -5.93 -7.97 -12.26
N VAL A 296 -6.36 -9.22 -12.13
CA VAL A 296 -7.41 -9.83 -12.93
C VAL A 296 -8.50 -10.35 -12.02
N TYR A 297 -9.70 -10.44 -12.58
CA TYR A 297 -10.73 -11.33 -12.11
C TYR A 297 -10.80 -12.55 -13.02
N VAL A 298 -10.96 -13.73 -12.42
CA VAL A 298 -11.23 -14.97 -13.15
C VAL A 298 -12.31 -15.77 -12.43
N THR A 299 -13.32 -16.23 -13.16
CA THR A 299 -14.44 -16.98 -12.59
C THR A 299 -14.36 -18.46 -12.95
N GLY A 300 -14.65 -19.33 -11.99
CA GLY A 300 -14.67 -20.77 -12.23
C GLY A 300 -15.18 -21.60 -11.06
N LEU A 301 -15.32 -22.90 -11.30
CA LEU A 301 -15.74 -23.89 -10.31
C LEU A 301 -14.55 -24.37 -9.48
N LEU A 302 -14.30 -23.69 -8.36
CA LEU A 302 -13.13 -23.90 -7.51
C LEU A 302 -13.14 -25.28 -6.86
N ARG A 303 -11.97 -25.92 -6.84
CA ARG A 303 -11.76 -27.21 -6.17
C ARG A 303 -10.49 -27.18 -5.33
N ARG A 304 -10.53 -27.87 -4.19
CA ARG A 304 -9.35 -28.16 -3.36
C ARG A 304 -8.62 -29.37 -3.92
N THR A 305 -7.29 -29.29 -4.05
CA THR A 305 -6.43 -30.39 -4.53
C THR A 305 -5.17 -30.53 -3.67
N GLU A 306 -4.38 -31.57 -3.83
CA GLU A 306 -3.14 -31.73 -3.05
C GLU A 306 -2.15 -30.56 -3.23
N ARG A 307 -2.21 -29.85 -4.37
CA ARG A 307 -1.31 -28.75 -4.72
C ARG A 307 -1.85 -27.37 -4.31
N GLY A 308 -3.04 -27.29 -3.72
CA GLY A 308 -3.69 -26.03 -3.33
C GLY A 308 -5.11 -25.98 -3.85
N PHE A 309 -5.42 -24.98 -4.68
CA PHE A 309 -6.72 -24.84 -5.32
C PHE A 309 -6.59 -24.81 -6.83
N GLU A 310 -7.60 -25.31 -7.53
CA GLU A 310 -7.65 -25.21 -8.98
C GLU A 310 -9.05 -25.13 -9.56
N PHE A 311 -9.13 -24.64 -10.79
CA PHE A 311 -10.25 -24.90 -11.69
C PHE A 311 -9.82 -24.74 -13.16
N PRO A 312 -10.46 -25.45 -14.11
CA PRO A 312 -10.27 -25.19 -15.53
C PRO A 312 -10.94 -23.87 -15.92
N SER A 313 -10.29 -23.06 -16.75
CA SER A 313 -10.91 -21.87 -17.33
C SER A 313 -11.94 -22.29 -18.40
N SER A 314 -13.12 -21.67 -18.38
CA SER A 314 -14.17 -21.93 -19.37
C SER A 314 -13.94 -21.25 -20.73
N GLY A 315 -13.06 -20.24 -20.76
CA GLY A 315 -12.86 -19.38 -21.91
C GLY A 315 -12.36 -17.99 -21.51
N PRO A 316 -11.91 -17.17 -22.47
CA PRO A 316 -11.45 -15.81 -22.23
C PRO A 316 -12.51 -14.92 -21.59
N GLU A 317 -13.80 -15.19 -21.80
CA GLU A 317 -14.93 -14.45 -21.20
C GLU A 317 -15.04 -14.60 -19.68
N ALA A 318 -14.43 -15.64 -19.10
CA ALA A 318 -14.35 -15.80 -17.66
C ALA A 318 -13.31 -14.88 -17.00
N TRP A 319 -12.46 -14.24 -17.79
CA TRP A 319 -11.40 -13.35 -17.36
C TRP A 319 -11.75 -11.89 -17.64
N ARG A 320 -11.32 -11.00 -16.77
CA ARG A 320 -11.29 -9.56 -17.04
C ARG A 320 -10.17 -8.91 -16.25
N LEU A 321 -9.59 -7.83 -16.78
CA LEU A 321 -8.77 -6.94 -15.97
C LEU A 321 -9.61 -6.39 -14.81
N ALA A 322 -9.01 -6.28 -13.64
CA ALA A 322 -9.68 -5.81 -12.44
C ALA A 322 -9.73 -4.28 -12.31
N GLY A 323 -9.18 -3.56 -13.27
CA GLY A 323 -9.17 -2.10 -13.32
C GLY A 323 -8.76 -1.61 -14.71
N PRO A 324 -8.67 -0.28 -14.91
CA PRO A 324 -8.21 0.28 -16.16
C PRO A 324 -6.74 -0.08 -16.40
N GLU A 325 -6.33 -0.04 -17.67
CA GLU A 325 -4.90 0.04 -18.01
C GLU A 325 -4.35 1.40 -17.54
N PRO A 326 -3.10 1.46 -17.06
CA PRO A 326 -2.47 2.71 -16.68
C PRO A 326 -2.38 3.68 -17.86
N GLU A 327 -2.84 4.91 -17.67
CA GLU A 327 -2.62 6.02 -18.61
C GLU A 327 -1.17 6.52 -18.51
N THR A 328 -0.19 5.68 -18.86
CA THR A 328 1.20 6.13 -18.88
C THR A 328 1.46 6.99 -20.11
N ALA A 329 2.05 8.17 -19.90
CA ALA A 329 2.63 8.92 -21.01
C ALA A 329 3.63 8.02 -21.76
N ALA A 330 3.65 8.11 -23.09
CA ALA A 330 4.65 7.43 -23.92
C ALA A 330 6.05 7.72 -23.35
N PRO A 331 7.00 6.76 -23.40
CA PRO A 331 8.36 7.02 -22.95
C PRO A 331 8.87 8.28 -23.64
N ALA A 332 9.41 9.22 -22.86
CA ALA A 332 10.16 10.34 -23.44
C ALA A 332 11.21 9.74 -24.39
N PRO A 333 11.39 10.30 -25.60
CA PRO A 333 12.45 9.82 -26.49
C PRO A 333 13.76 9.81 -25.72
N ALA A 334 14.53 8.73 -25.86
CA ALA A 334 15.88 8.71 -25.32
C ALA A 334 16.62 9.93 -25.88
N GLU A 335 17.06 10.83 -25.01
CA GLU A 335 17.98 11.89 -25.43
C GLU A 335 19.28 11.19 -25.88
N GLU A 336 19.55 11.23 -27.19
CA GLU A 336 20.75 10.68 -27.84
C GLU A 336 22.04 11.37 -27.40
#